data_AF-A0A0G3W9B2-F1
#
_entry.id   AF-A0A0G3W9B2-F1
#
_cell.length_a   1.000
_cell.length_b   1.000
_cell.length_c   1.000
_cell.angle_alpha   90.00
_cell.angle_beta   90.00
_cell.angle_gamma   90.00
#
_symmetry.space_group_name_H-M   'P 1'
#
loop_
_entity.id
_entity.type
_entity.pdbx_description
1 polymer ?
#
loop_
_entity_poly.entity_id
_entity_poly.type
_entity_poly.pdbx_seq_one_letter_code
_entity_poly.pdbx_strand_id
1 'polypeptide(L)'
;MDNYGLIEHCKKTLEEKWGYVWGTFGQVLTENLLQQKILQYPTNVGSFQEFIRQNWMGKRTADCTGLIKSYLWWNDGNIKYDAATDISANMMYNRATEKGDIRTMPDIPGICVWKDGHIGVYISEGKVIEARGTRQGVIQSSLSGTDSAGWTHWLKCPYIEYIEKVEENQESPEWARLARTWIMDNGISDGSRPKDPATREEVWRMLQKYAERLK
;
A
#
# COMPACT_ATOMS: atom_id res chain seq x y z
N MET A 1 -1.19 -0.76 -16.25
CA MET A 1 -0.64 -0.34 -14.95
C MET A 1 -1.02 -1.39 -13.95
N ASP A 2 -0.04 -1.98 -13.28
CA ASP A 2 -0.25 -3.12 -12.37
C ASP A 2 -0.14 -2.73 -10.89
N ASN A 3 -0.48 -3.69 -10.02
CA ASN A 3 -0.48 -3.57 -8.57
C ASN A 3 0.91 -3.35 -7.96
N TYR A 4 1.98 -3.87 -8.57
CA TYR A 4 3.35 -3.64 -8.07
C TYR A 4 3.85 -2.25 -8.42
N GLY A 5 3.56 -1.75 -9.61
CA GLY A 5 3.83 -0.35 -9.96
C GLY A 5 3.07 0.62 -9.06
N LEU A 6 1.84 0.29 -8.66
CA LEU A 6 1.08 1.08 -7.67
C LEU A 6 1.80 1.12 -6.32
N ILE A 7 2.30 -0.03 -5.85
CA ILE A 7 3.06 -0.11 -4.59
C ILE A 7 4.32 0.77 -4.65
N GLU A 8 5.11 0.64 -5.71
CA GLU A 8 6.35 1.42 -5.85
C GLU A 8 6.05 2.92 -5.94
N HIS A 9 4.96 3.28 -6.62
CA HIS A 9 4.48 4.65 -6.63
C HIS A 9 4.09 5.14 -5.23
N CYS A 10 3.32 4.36 -4.46
CA CYS A 10 2.96 4.69 -3.08
C CYS A 10 4.19 4.81 -2.15
N LYS A 11 5.19 3.94 -2.30
CA LYS A 11 6.45 4.05 -1.53
C LYS A 11 7.19 5.33 -1.85
N LYS A 12 7.26 5.69 -3.14
CA LYS A 12 7.86 6.94 -3.59
C LYS A 12 7.16 8.16 -2.99
N THR A 13 5.82 8.19 -2.96
CA THR A 13 5.10 9.34 -2.37
C THR A 13 5.35 9.49 -0.87
N LEU A 14 5.55 8.37 -0.16
CA LEU A 14 5.96 8.37 1.24
C LEU A 14 7.40 8.88 1.43
N GLU A 15 8.34 8.41 0.62
CA GLU A 15 9.75 8.83 0.65
C GLU A 15 9.90 10.32 0.34
N GLU A 16 9.18 10.82 -0.66
CA GLU A 16 9.13 12.22 -1.05
C GLU A 16 8.28 13.09 -0.09
N LYS A 17 7.69 12.50 0.95
CA LYS A 17 6.88 13.18 1.98
C LYS A 17 5.76 14.04 1.38
N TRP A 18 4.98 13.45 0.48
CA TRP A 18 3.85 14.14 -0.15
C TRP A 18 2.85 14.64 0.89
N GLY A 19 2.33 15.85 0.64
CA GLY A 19 1.30 16.46 1.48
C GLY A 19 -0.11 16.01 1.11
N TYR A 20 -1.08 16.49 1.89
CA TYR A 20 -2.50 16.25 1.63
C TYR A 20 -3.23 17.58 1.41
N VAL A 21 -3.88 17.71 0.25
CA VAL A 21 -4.82 18.79 -0.05
C VAL A 21 -6.01 18.14 -0.77
N TRP A 22 -7.21 18.35 -0.23
CA TRP A 22 -8.43 17.75 -0.78
C TRP A 22 -8.63 18.12 -2.25
N GLY A 23 -8.92 17.13 -3.10
CA GLY A 23 -9.13 17.32 -4.54
C GLY A 23 -7.86 17.51 -5.36
N THR A 24 -6.69 17.16 -4.82
CA THR A 24 -5.42 17.10 -5.57
C THR A 24 -4.99 15.65 -5.79
N PHE A 25 -4.15 15.41 -6.80
CA PHE A 25 -3.85 14.07 -7.31
C PHE A 25 -2.38 13.93 -7.77
N GLY A 26 -1.46 14.48 -6.98
CA GLY A 26 -0.01 14.36 -7.19
C GLY A 26 0.65 15.53 -7.93
N GLN A 27 -0.11 16.62 -8.16
CA GLN A 27 0.44 17.88 -8.67
C GLN A 27 1.32 18.54 -7.61
N VAL A 28 2.33 19.30 -8.05
CA VAL A 28 3.08 20.21 -7.17
C VAL A 28 2.14 21.34 -6.75
N LEU A 29 2.01 21.54 -5.44
CA LEU A 29 1.17 22.57 -4.88
C LEU A 29 1.80 23.94 -5.13
N THR A 30 1.07 24.78 -5.87
CA THR A 30 1.38 26.19 -6.09
C THR A 30 0.34 27.05 -5.37
N GLU A 31 0.62 28.33 -5.14
CA GLU A 31 -0.38 29.24 -4.55
C GLU A 31 -1.65 29.31 -5.43
N ASN A 32 -1.50 29.30 -6.76
CA ASN A 32 -2.65 29.31 -7.67
C ASN A 32 -3.53 28.05 -7.49
N LEU A 33 -2.92 26.87 -7.44
CA LEU A 33 -3.64 25.61 -7.21
C LEU A 33 -4.31 25.63 -5.82
N LEU A 34 -3.63 26.12 -4.79
CA LEU A 34 -4.21 26.24 -3.46
C LEU A 34 -5.44 27.14 -3.45
N GLN A 35 -5.38 28.32 -4.07
CA GLN A 35 -6.51 29.24 -4.15
C GLN A 35 -7.70 28.62 -4.89
N GLN A 36 -7.46 27.90 -5.98
CA GLN A 36 -8.50 27.14 -6.67
C GLN A 36 -9.16 26.12 -5.73
N LYS A 37 -8.38 25.40 -4.94
CA LYS A 37 -8.90 24.39 -4.00
C LYS A 37 -9.60 25.00 -2.79
N ILE A 38 -9.19 26.18 -2.32
CA ILE A 38 -9.91 26.94 -1.28
C ILE A 38 -11.29 27.36 -1.79
N LEU A 39 -11.39 27.84 -3.02
CA LEU A 39 -12.68 28.20 -3.62
C LEU A 39 -13.57 26.97 -3.85
N GLN A 40 -12.98 25.86 -4.29
CA GLN A 40 -13.70 24.60 -4.53
C GLN A 40 -14.15 23.93 -3.23
N TYR A 41 -13.35 24.01 -2.17
CA TYR A 41 -13.56 23.33 -0.90
C TYR A 41 -13.24 24.26 0.30
N PRO A 42 -14.09 25.26 0.58
CA PRO A 42 -13.79 26.28 1.59
C PRO A 42 -13.63 25.70 3.00
N THR A 43 -14.38 24.65 3.33
CA THR A 43 -14.28 23.98 4.64
C THR A 43 -13.11 22.99 4.69
N ASN A 44 -12.96 22.12 3.70
CA ASN A 44 -11.94 21.06 3.74
C ASN A 44 -10.52 21.58 3.48
N VAL A 45 -10.37 22.66 2.70
CA VAL A 45 -9.09 23.25 2.33
C VAL A 45 -8.94 24.65 2.93
N GLY A 46 -9.95 25.51 2.80
CA GLY A 46 -9.90 26.90 3.27
C GLY A 46 -9.68 27.01 4.79
N SER A 47 -10.32 26.15 5.60
CA SER A 47 -10.11 26.12 7.05
C SER A 47 -8.69 25.67 7.47
N PHE A 48 -7.90 25.11 6.55
CA PHE A 48 -6.52 24.66 6.80
C PHE A 48 -5.49 25.46 6.01
N GLN A 49 -5.87 26.55 5.35
CA GLN A 49 -5.03 27.25 4.38
C GLN A 49 -3.66 27.68 4.94
N GLU A 50 -3.60 28.15 6.19
CA GLU A 50 -2.34 28.57 6.83
C GLU A 50 -1.40 27.37 7.03
N PHE A 51 -1.94 26.26 7.55
CA PHE A 51 -1.18 25.02 7.72
C PHE A 51 -0.68 24.51 6.36
N ILE A 52 -1.53 24.53 5.33
CA ILE A 52 -1.16 24.05 3.99
C ILE A 52 -0.02 24.90 3.40
N ARG A 53 -0.09 26.23 3.49
CA ARG A 53 0.98 27.12 3.00
C ARG A 53 2.30 26.86 3.71
N GLN A 54 2.27 26.65 5.03
CA GLN A 54 3.48 26.42 5.83
C GLN A 54 4.12 25.06 5.57
N ASN A 55 3.33 24.01 5.25
CA ASN A 55 3.82 22.63 5.27
C ASN A 55 3.94 21.97 3.89
N TRP A 56 3.09 22.35 2.94
CA TRP A 56 2.90 21.63 1.67
C TRP A 56 3.28 22.43 0.42
N MET A 57 3.53 23.74 0.54
CA MET A 57 3.85 24.56 -0.62
C MET A 57 5.14 24.11 -1.32
N GLY A 58 5.09 23.98 -2.64
CA GLY A 58 6.19 23.44 -3.44
C GLY A 58 6.35 21.91 -3.37
N LYS A 59 5.57 21.21 -2.55
CA LYS A 59 5.54 19.74 -2.51
C LYS A 59 4.41 19.20 -3.36
N ARG A 60 4.48 17.93 -3.72
CA ARG A 60 3.33 17.23 -4.31
C ARG A 60 2.27 16.97 -3.26
N THR A 61 1.01 17.13 -3.64
CA THR A 61 -0.12 16.84 -2.76
C THR A 61 -1.14 15.95 -3.44
N ALA A 62 -1.75 15.07 -2.65
CA ALA A 62 -2.83 14.22 -3.09
C ALA A 62 -3.85 14.04 -1.96
N ASP A 63 -5.13 13.86 -2.32
CA ASP A 63 -6.10 13.25 -1.40
C ASP A 63 -6.02 11.70 -1.45
N CYS A 64 -6.89 11.01 -0.70
CA CYS A 64 -6.87 9.55 -0.61
C CYS A 64 -7.03 8.87 -1.98
N THR A 65 -7.99 9.31 -2.77
CA THR A 65 -8.18 8.80 -4.15
C THR A 65 -7.14 9.35 -5.11
N GLY A 66 -6.72 10.60 -4.89
CA GLY A 66 -5.70 11.30 -5.64
C GLY A 66 -4.36 10.58 -5.59
N LEU A 67 -4.06 9.87 -4.49
CA LEU A 67 -2.86 9.04 -4.39
C LEU A 67 -2.89 7.91 -5.43
N ILE A 68 -4.00 7.16 -5.54
CA ILE A 68 -4.16 6.09 -6.53
C ILE A 68 -4.22 6.67 -7.96
N LYS A 69 -4.98 7.74 -8.16
CA LYS A 69 -5.07 8.45 -9.45
C LYS A 69 -3.70 8.97 -9.90
N SER A 70 -2.86 9.44 -8.98
CA SER A 70 -1.54 9.95 -9.32
C SER A 70 -0.63 8.90 -9.95
N TYR A 71 -0.83 7.61 -9.62
CA TYR A 71 -0.18 6.50 -10.33
C TYR A 71 -0.79 6.35 -11.73
N LEU A 72 -2.13 6.24 -11.82
CA LEU A 72 -2.88 6.09 -13.08
C LEU A 72 -2.58 7.20 -14.11
N TRP A 73 -2.29 8.41 -13.62
CA TRP A 73 -2.12 9.61 -14.42
C TRP A 73 -0.66 10.06 -14.51
N TRP A 74 0.28 9.26 -13.99
CA TRP A 74 1.69 9.61 -13.98
C TRP A 74 2.26 9.64 -15.39
N ASN A 75 2.91 10.75 -15.75
CA ASN A 75 3.54 10.96 -17.04
C ASN A 75 4.86 11.72 -16.85
N ASP A 76 5.94 10.97 -16.60
CA ASP A 76 7.31 11.48 -16.44
C ASP A 76 7.45 12.65 -15.45
N GLY A 77 6.88 12.49 -14.26
CA GLY A 77 6.90 13.54 -13.24
C GLY A 77 5.75 14.55 -13.36
N ASN A 78 4.94 14.48 -14.40
CA ASN A 78 3.74 15.31 -14.53
C ASN A 78 2.48 14.47 -14.34
N ILE A 79 1.37 15.13 -14.04
CA ILE A 79 0.06 14.49 -13.98
C ILE A 79 -0.71 14.80 -15.25
N LYS A 80 -1.09 13.77 -16.00
CA LYS A 80 -1.97 13.87 -17.17
C LYS A 80 -3.40 13.51 -16.74
N TYR A 81 -4.21 14.53 -16.50
CA TYR A 81 -5.60 14.34 -16.08
C TYR A 81 -6.40 13.42 -17.02
N ASP A 82 -7.19 12.51 -16.44
CA ASP A 82 -8.12 11.65 -17.16
C ASP A 82 -9.48 11.59 -16.43
N ALA A 83 -10.49 12.18 -17.06
CA ALA A 83 -11.84 12.24 -16.51
C ALA A 83 -12.51 10.87 -16.36
N ALA A 84 -12.11 9.85 -17.14
CA ALA A 84 -12.74 8.53 -17.11
C ALA A 84 -12.50 7.80 -15.78
N THR A 85 -11.37 8.11 -15.14
CA THR A 85 -10.91 7.51 -13.89
C THR A 85 -10.96 8.50 -12.70
N ASP A 86 -11.50 9.71 -12.91
CA ASP A 86 -11.69 10.72 -11.86
C ASP A 86 -12.93 10.44 -11.00
N ILE A 87 -12.79 9.50 -10.07
CA ILE A 87 -13.89 9.04 -9.21
C ILE A 87 -13.54 9.13 -7.71
N SER A 88 -14.56 9.20 -6.86
CA SER A 88 -14.39 9.20 -5.40
C SER A 88 -14.04 7.81 -4.84
N ALA A 89 -13.64 7.75 -3.56
CA ALA A 89 -13.33 6.49 -2.88
C ALA A 89 -14.53 5.54 -2.90
N ASN A 90 -15.72 6.09 -2.65
CA ASN A 90 -16.97 5.34 -2.67
C ASN A 90 -17.33 4.86 -4.08
N MET A 91 -17.09 5.68 -5.10
CA MET A 91 -17.30 5.25 -6.48
C MET A 91 -16.30 4.15 -6.89
N MET A 92 -15.05 4.22 -6.42
CA MET A 92 -14.04 3.19 -6.66
C MET A 92 -14.47 1.87 -6.03
N TYR A 93 -14.91 1.89 -4.76
CA TYR A 93 -15.52 0.74 -4.09
C TYR A 93 -16.75 0.20 -4.84
N ASN A 94 -17.68 1.07 -5.25
CA ASN A 94 -18.90 0.66 -5.93
C ASN A 94 -18.63 0.03 -7.30
N ARG A 95 -17.64 0.54 -8.06
CA ARG A 95 -17.25 0.03 -9.38
C ARG A 95 -16.40 -1.24 -9.34
N ALA A 96 -15.72 -1.53 -8.23
CA ALA A 96 -14.93 -2.75 -8.11
C ALA A 96 -15.80 -4.01 -8.24
N THR A 97 -15.34 -4.93 -9.09
CA THR A 97 -15.94 -6.24 -9.33
C THR A 97 -15.57 -7.24 -8.24
N GLU A 98 -14.33 -7.18 -7.75
CA GLU A 98 -13.82 -7.97 -6.64
C GLU A 98 -13.62 -7.09 -5.41
N LYS A 99 -14.39 -7.37 -4.36
CA LYS A 99 -14.40 -6.64 -3.09
C LYS A 99 -15.04 -7.48 -1.99
N GLY A 100 -14.78 -7.13 -0.73
CA GLY A 100 -15.34 -7.86 0.41
C GLY A 100 -15.12 -7.17 1.75
N ASP A 101 -15.63 -7.78 2.80
CA ASP A 101 -15.39 -7.37 4.19
C ASP A 101 -13.89 -7.45 4.51
N ILE A 102 -13.34 -6.51 5.29
CA ILE A 102 -11.91 -6.45 5.61
C ILE A 102 -11.39 -7.75 6.26
N ARG A 103 -12.25 -8.51 6.94
CA ARG A 103 -11.92 -9.80 7.58
C ARG A 103 -11.63 -10.92 6.56
N THR A 104 -12.08 -10.76 5.31
CA THR A 104 -11.85 -11.73 4.23
C THR A 104 -10.81 -11.24 3.22
N MET A 105 -10.06 -10.18 3.55
CA MET A 105 -9.09 -9.59 2.65
C MET A 105 -8.02 -10.61 2.26
N PRO A 106 -7.81 -10.87 0.96
CA PRO A 106 -6.72 -11.73 0.51
C PRO A 106 -5.38 -10.99 0.70
N ASP A 107 -4.31 -11.75 0.94
CA ASP A 107 -2.96 -11.20 1.05
C ASP A 107 -2.37 -10.93 -0.34
N ILE A 108 -2.94 -9.95 -1.04
CA ILE A 108 -2.53 -9.51 -2.38
C ILE A 108 -1.95 -8.11 -2.27
N PRO A 109 -0.63 -7.93 -2.51
CA PRO A 109 -0.01 -6.61 -2.56
C PRO A 109 -0.71 -5.67 -3.55
N GLY A 110 -0.93 -4.42 -3.14
CA GLY A 110 -1.57 -3.39 -3.95
C GLY A 110 -3.11 -3.44 -3.94
N ILE A 111 -3.71 -4.34 -3.17
CA ILE A 111 -5.16 -4.31 -2.95
C ILE A 111 -5.54 -3.04 -2.18
N CYS A 112 -6.67 -2.44 -2.53
CA CYS A 112 -7.12 -1.25 -1.83
C CYS A 112 -7.92 -1.64 -0.60
N VAL A 113 -7.70 -0.91 0.49
CA VAL A 113 -8.48 -1.00 1.73
C VAL A 113 -9.36 0.24 1.84
N TRP A 114 -10.59 0.07 2.29
CA TRP A 114 -11.62 1.08 2.20
C TRP A 114 -12.50 1.13 3.44
N LYS A 115 -12.97 2.33 3.75
CA LYS A 115 -14.14 2.61 4.58
C LYS A 115 -14.91 3.76 3.94
N ASP A 116 -16.14 4.01 4.36
CA ASP A 116 -16.93 5.09 3.77
C ASP A 116 -16.16 6.43 3.77
N GLY A 117 -15.97 6.98 2.57
CA GLY A 117 -15.25 8.22 2.31
C GLY A 117 -13.71 8.13 2.26
N HIS A 118 -13.09 6.98 2.49
CA HIS A 118 -11.62 6.87 2.57
C HIS A 118 -11.05 5.58 1.97
N ILE A 119 -9.86 5.68 1.37
CA ILE A 119 -9.20 4.56 0.69
C ILE A 119 -7.68 4.63 0.90
N GLY A 120 -7.04 3.47 1.01
CA GLY A 120 -5.60 3.30 1.07
C GLY A 120 -5.14 2.07 0.28
N VAL A 121 -3.83 1.91 0.13
CA VAL A 121 -3.22 0.81 -0.62
C VAL A 121 -2.47 -0.11 0.33
N TYR A 122 -2.88 -1.37 0.41
CA TYR A 122 -2.16 -2.41 1.16
C TYR A 122 -0.84 -2.74 0.44
N ILE A 123 0.26 -2.75 1.19
CA ILE A 123 1.61 -3.02 0.66
C ILE A 123 1.96 -4.49 0.90
N SER A 124 2.19 -4.85 2.16
CA SER A 124 2.53 -6.20 2.63
C SER A 124 2.54 -6.20 4.17
N GLU A 125 2.49 -7.39 4.80
CA GLU A 125 2.70 -7.57 6.26
C GLU A 125 1.83 -6.65 7.15
N GLY A 126 0.57 -6.46 6.78
CA GLY A 126 -0.33 -5.60 7.55
C GLY A 126 0.00 -4.11 7.44
N LYS A 127 0.73 -3.66 6.43
CA LYS A 127 1.04 -2.24 6.17
C LYS A 127 0.21 -1.66 5.04
N VAL A 128 -0.22 -0.42 5.23
CA VAL A 128 -1.02 0.35 4.29
C VAL A 128 -0.35 1.70 4.06
N ILE A 129 -0.29 2.16 2.81
CA ILE A 129 0.03 3.55 2.50
C ILE A 129 -1.25 4.30 2.15
N GLU A 130 -1.47 5.44 2.80
CA GLU A 130 -2.66 6.25 2.65
C GLU A 130 -2.34 7.75 2.70
N ALA A 131 -3.09 8.55 1.95
CA ALA A 131 -3.12 10.00 2.14
C ALA A 131 -4.18 10.32 3.21
N ARG A 132 -3.76 10.42 4.47
CA ARG A 132 -4.66 10.32 5.64
C ARG A 132 -5.43 11.59 5.96
N GLY A 133 -4.89 12.74 5.59
CA GLY A 133 -5.54 14.04 5.82
C GLY A 133 -4.54 15.19 5.91
N THR A 134 -5.07 16.41 5.90
CA THR A 134 -4.29 17.66 5.72
C THR A 134 -3.12 17.79 6.67
N ARG A 135 -3.24 17.32 7.92
CA ARG A 135 -2.18 17.44 8.94
C ARG A 135 -1.10 16.37 8.86
N GLN A 136 -1.33 15.29 8.12
CA GLN A 136 -0.46 14.12 8.10
C GLN A 136 0.19 13.88 6.73
N GLY A 137 -0.48 14.24 5.63
CA GLY A 137 0.01 13.95 4.30
C GLY A 137 -0.14 12.46 3.95
N VAL A 138 0.77 11.96 3.13
CA VAL A 138 0.93 10.52 2.87
C VAL A 138 1.72 9.87 4.00
N ILE A 139 1.18 8.79 4.56
CA ILE A 139 1.82 8.03 5.64
C ILE A 139 1.75 6.53 5.36
N GLN A 140 2.56 5.77 6.08
CA GLN A 140 2.37 4.33 6.25
C GLN A 140 1.69 4.08 7.60
N SER A 141 0.56 3.37 7.58
CA SER A 141 -0.20 2.97 8.76
C SER A 141 -0.32 1.44 8.85
N SER A 142 -0.77 0.97 10.00
CA SER A 142 -1.15 -0.44 10.18
C SER A 142 -2.53 -0.73 9.58
N LEU A 143 -2.71 -1.93 9.02
CA LEU A 143 -4.00 -2.41 8.51
C LEU A 143 -5.06 -2.44 9.63
N SER A 144 -4.67 -2.84 10.84
CA SER A 144 -5.54 -2.94 12.01
C SER A 144 -4.85 -2.36 13.25
N GLY A 145 -5.61 -2.22 14.34
CA GLY A 145 -5.12 -1.66 15.61
C GLY A 145 -5.22 -0.14 15.68
N THR A 146 -4.52 0.45 16.65
CA THR A 146 -4.68 1.86 17.06
C THR A 146 -4.20 2.86 16.00
N ASP A 147 -3.24 2.48 15.19
CA ASP A 147 -2.69 3.32 14.12
C ASP A 147 -3.47 3.20 12.79
N SER A 148 -4.40 2.25 12.69
CA SER A 148 -5.22 2.04 11.48
C SER A 148 -6.22 3.18 11.25
N ALA A 149 -6.61 3.37 9.99
CA ALA A 149 -7.75 4.21 9.64
C ALA A 149 -9.10 3.54 9.96
N GLY A 150 -9.13 2.29 10.43
CA GLY A 150 -10.38 1.57 10.73
C GLY A 150 -11.07 1.08 9.45
N TRP A 151 -10.32 0.41 8.59
CA TRP A 151 -10.82 -0.14 7.32
C TRP A 151 -11.93 -1.15 7.56
N THR A 152 -12.97 -1.11 6.72
CA THR A 152 -14.14 -2.00 6.84
C THR A 152 -14.26 -2.97 5.67
N HIS A 153 -13.70 -2.63 4.51
CA HIS A 153 -13.75 -3.45 3.31
C HIS A 153 -12.41 -3.40 2.56
N TRP A 154 -12.23 -4.35 1.64
CA TRP A 154 -11.18 -4.34 0.63
C TRP A 154 -11.80 -4.32 -0.77
N LEU A 155 -11.04 -3.87 -1.76
CA LEU A 155 -11.40 -3.94 -3.18
C LEU A 155 -10.15 -4.09 -4.06
N LYS A 156 -10.30 -4.75 -5.21
CA LYS A 156 -9.38 -4.56 -6.34
C LYS A 156 -9.78 -3.28 -7.09
N CYS A 157 -8.82 -2.36 -7.26
CA CYS A 157 -9.06 -1.13 -8.02
C CYS A 157 -9.45 -1.48 -9.47
N PRO A 158 -10.57 -0.96 -10.02
CA PRO A 158 -11.05 -1.31 -11.36
C PRO A 158 -10.07 -0.98 -12.51
N TYR A 159 -9.08 -0.14 -12.24
CA TYR A 159 -8.14 0.40 -13.23
C TYR A 159 -6.72 -0.12 -13.05
N ILE A 160 -6.54 -1.09 -12.16
CA ILE A 160 -5.26 -1.71 -11.86
C ILE A 160 -5.34 -3.17 -12.25
N GLU A 161 -4.33 -3.61 -13.00
CA GLU A 161 -4.13 -5.03 -13.27
C GLU A 161 -3.47 -5.68 -12.05
N TYR A 162 -4.08 -6.77 -11.55
CA TYR A 162 -3.55 -7.52 -10.42
C TYR A 162 -2.81 -8.74 -10.97
N ILE A 163 -1.49 -8.60 -11.06
CA ILE A 163 -0.61 -9.70 -11.47
C ILE A 163 -0.03 -10.37 -10.23
N GLU A 164 0.21 -11.67 -10.33
CA GLU A 164 1.04 -12.37 -9.37
C GLU A 164 2.50 -12.11 -9.76
N LYS A 165 3.36 -11.67 -8.82
CA LYS A 165 4.79 -11.87 -9.04
C LYS A 165 5.02 -13.37 -9.03
N VAL A 166 5.26 -13.92 -10.22
CA VAL A 166 6.14 -15.07 -10.31
C VAL A 166 7.42 -14.59 -9.64
N GLU A 167 7.72 -15.11 -8.45
CA GLU A 167 9.04 -14.94 -7.86
C GLU A 167 10.01 -15.46 -8.93
N GLU A 168 10.58 -14.57 -9.74
CA GLU A 168 11.82 -14.87 -10.42
C GLU A 168 12.72 -15.32 -9.28
N ASN A 169 13.07 -16.61 -9.29
CA ASN A 169 14.09 -17.18 -8.44
C ASN A 169 15.33 -16.29 -8.57
N GLN A 170 15.43 -15.25 -7.74
CA GLN A 170 16.71 -14.92 -7.16
C GLN A 170 17.09 -16.20 -6.47
N GLU A 171 18.01 -16.96 -7.08
CA GLU A 171 18.52 -18.20 -6.52
C GLU A 171 18.72 -17.96 -5.03
N SER A 172 17.94 -18.69 -4.21
CA SER A 172 17.99 -18.50 -2.76
C SER A 172 19.47 -18.53 -2.37
N PRO A 173 19.95 -17.55 -1.58
CA PRO A 173 21.35 -17.52 -1.16
C PRO A 173 21.81 -18.91 -0.73
N GLU A 174 23.04 -19.30 -1.04
CA GLU A 174 23.49 -20.69 -0.87
C GLU A 174 23.15 -21.24 0.53
N TRP A 175 23.31 -20.41 1.57
CA TRP A 175 22.95 -20.77 2.94
C TRP A 175 21.47 -21.15 3.13
N ALA A 176 20.54 -20.48 2.44
CA ALA A 176 19.10 -20.75 2.51
C ALA A 176 18.76 -22.05 1.77
N ARG A 177 19.41 -22.29 0.62
CA ARG A 177 19.27 -23.56 -0.11
C ARG A 177 19.81 -24.72 0.72
N LEU A 178 20.99 -24.56 1.33
CA LEU A 178 21.61 -25.54 2.22
C LEU A 178 20.75 -25.79 3.47
N ALA A 179 20.18 -24.75 4.07
CA ALA A 179 19.28 -24.89 5.21
C ALA A 179 18.03 -25.70 4.83
N ARG A 180 17.40 -25.40 3.69
CA ARG A 180 16.24 -26.13 3.18
C ARG A 180 16.58 -27.60 2.91
N THR A 181 17.68 -27.87 2.20
CA THR A 181 18.16 -29.23 1.93
C THR A 181 18.41 -29.99 3.23
N TRP A 182 19.10 -29.37 4.19
CA TRP A 182 19.39 -30.01 5.47
C TRP A 182 18.11 -30.38 6.24
N ILE A 183 17.11 -29.51 6.29
CA ILE A 183 15.82 -29.78 6.96
C ILE A 183 15.10 -30.95 6.28
N MET A 184 15.14 -31.03 4.94
CA MET A 184 14.53 -32.13 4.18
C MET A 184 15.26 -33.46 4.38
N ASP A 185 16.59 -33.45 4.27
CA ASP A 185 17.44 -34.64 4.45
C ASP A 185 17.34 -35.23 5.87
N ASN A 186 17.03 -34.39 6.87
CA ASN A 186 16.83 -34.82 8.25
C ASN A 186 15.37 -35.17 8.58
N GLY A 187 14.48 -35.20 7.57
CA GLY A 187 13.08 -35.61 7.72
C GLY A 187 12.25 -34.65 8.59
N ILE A 188 12.66 -33.39 8.67
CA ILE A 188 11.97 -32.36 9.47
C ILE A 188 10.84 -31.73 8.64
N SER A 189 11.05 -31.55 7.34
CA SER A 189 10.03 -31.05 6.41
C SER A 189 10.08 -31.86 5.11
N ASP A 190 8.93 -32.08 4.48
CA ASP A 190 8.83 -32.64 3.14
C ASP A 190 8.96 -31.57 2.04
N GLY A 191 9.09 -30.30 2.43
CA GLY A 191 9.21 -29.16 1.52
C GLY A 191 7.93 -28.75 0.80
N SER A 192 6.79 -29.39 1.09
CA SER A 192 5.50 -29.12 0.43
C SER A 192 4.82 -27.83 0.91
N ARG A 193 5.19 -27.34 2.11
CA ARG A 193 4.57 -26.19 2.78
C ARG A 193 5.60 -25.16 3.26
N PRO A 194 6.38 -24.53 2.35
CA PRO A 194 7.51 -23.69 2.73
C PRO A 194 7.12 -22.33 3.34
N LYS A 195 5.85 -21.91 3.21
CA LYS A 195 5.34 -20.61 3.69
C LYS A 195 4.48 -20.75 4.96
N ASP A 196 4.23 -21.97 5.43
CA ASP A 196 3.44 -22.21 6.64
C ASP A 196 4.26 -21.91 7.91
N PRO A 197 3.62 -21.50 9.03
CA PRO A 197 4.31 -21.40 10.31
C PRO A 197 4.90 -22.75 10.74
N ALA A 198 6.16 -22.76 11.17
CA ALA A 198 6.79 -23.95 11.72
C ALA A 198 6.09 -24.43 13.01
N THR A 199 5.87 -25.73 13.11
CA THR A 199 5.34 -26.36 14.32
C THR A 199 6.40 -26.41 15.42
N ARG A 200 5.95 -26.52 16.67
CA ARG A 200 6.87 -26.68 17.82
C ARG A 200 7.72 -27.94 17.70
N GLU A 201 7.16 -29.02 17.14
CA GLU A 201 7.89 -30.28 16.94
C GLU A 201 9.01 -30.14 15.90
N GLU A 202 8.74 -29.49 14.75
CA GLU A 202 9.76 -29.23 13.72
C GLU A 202 10.93 -28.43 14.30
N VAL A 203 10.63 -27.39 15.09
CA VAL A 203 11.66 -26.59 15.77
C VAL A 203 12.47 -27.42 16.77
N TRP A 204 11.81 -28.27 17.58
CA TRP A 204 12.52 -29.16 18.52
C TRP A 204 13.42 -30.16 17.80
N ARG A 205 12.96 -30.76 16.71
CA ARG A 205 13.77 -31.70 15.91
C ARG A 205 14.96 -31.00 15.26
N MET A 206 14.80 -29.76 14.77
CA MET A 206 15.92 -28.97 14.26
C MET A 206 16.99 -28.76 15.34
N LEU A 207 16.59 -28.33 16.54
CA LEU A 207 17.51 -28.09 17.65
C LEU A 207 18.20 -29.38 18.13
N GLN A 208 17.45 -30.49 18.24
CA GLN A 208 18.00 -31.79 18.60
C GLN A 208 19.04 -32.26 17.59
N LYS A 209 18.72 -32.26 16.30
CA LYS A 209 19.62 -32.70 15.23
C LYS A 209 20.86 -31.82 15.11
N TYR A 210 20.70 -30.52 15.33
CA TYR A 210 21.82 -29.60 15.39
C TYR A 210 22.75 -29.90 16.58
N ALA A 211 22.19 -30.14 17.77
CA ALA A 211 22.97 -30.48 18.95
C ALA A 211 23.69 -31.84 18.83
N GLU A 212 23.09 -32.82 18.14
CA GLU A 212 23.74 -34.10 17.80
C GLU A 212 24.98 -33.91 16.91
N ARG A 213 25.00 -32.90 16.04
CA ARG A 213 26.12 -32.59 15.14
C ARG A 213 27.32 -31.96 15.85
N LEU A 214 27.13 -31.40 17.04
CA LEU A 214 28.18 -30.73 17.82
C LEU A 214 28.93 -31.67 18.79
N LYS A 215 28.54 -32.95 18.83
CA LYS A 215 29.18 -34.00 19.61
C LYS A 215 30.12 -34.82 18.73
#